data_AF-A0A2V7CG62-F1
#
_entry.id   AF-A0A2V7CG62-F1
#
_cell.length_a   1.000
_cell.length_b   1.000
_cell.length_c   1.000
_cell.angle_alpha   90.00
_cell.angle_beta   90.00
_cell.angle_gamma   90.00
#
_symmetry.space_group_name_H-M   'P 1'
#
loop_
_entity.id
_entity.type
_entity.pdbx_description
1 polymer ?
#
loop_
_entity_poly.entity_id
_entity_poly.type
_entity_poly.pdbx_seq_one_letter_code
_entity_poly.pdbx_strand_id
1 'polypeptide(L)'
;MLAPERGRTALVVVDMQRGFLDPGEAMEVPPAREIVPVIRMLLDSFRAKGLPVVFTEFVYSESAPLLIGSLHPEHQLAPPGAPRGFGLPSSSCLEGTPSADTVPDLAPRPGDLVVRKRGYDAFAGTPLDGALRARGVTSLVVTGTMTDLCVLATVIAALHREYRITVVEDGVATLWPEIQRATLDIIGRAYGRVVTGRKSPIRSRGGEEGAMSQPLRFSGIMPANLLPFTSDLAIDEPAYRRHLRWLVDTRGVTGIVANGHASEVSSLSREERKWALSIALDEVAGACPVVAGVYSDGTREAVELARDARAAGAAGVLVFPPTLFMWGAQLKPDMVRRHFSEIAAGADLPIIVFEYPPASGIGYAPETLAMLAEIPQVAAVKDWSNEIVAFEANLRALRATNRPVAMLSSFTMSLMATFLLGADGAISGMGSVTADLQVELFDACVKGDLDGARRINDRLAALVSVFYAPPFVDMHNRMKEALVLLGRIPAAHVRPPLTPVGAAEREAIRRALVASGLVAERR
;
A
#
# COMPACT_ATOMS: atom_id res chain seq x y z
N MET A 1 -3.80 6.33 -36.45
CA MET A 1 -2.80 7.06 -37.28
C MET A 1 -1.51 7.10 -36.48
N LEU A 2 -0.39 6.63 -37.06
CA LEU A 2 0.92 6.31 -36.48
C LEU A 2 0.89 5.37 -35.24
N ALA A 3 0.88 4.06 -35.49
CA ALA A 3 1.12 3.06 -34.46
C ALA A 3 2.63 2.97 -34.16
N PRO A 4 3.12 3.23 -32.94
CA PRO A 4 4.52 3.00 -32.61
C PRO A 4 4.76 1.50 -32.41
N GLU A 5 5.80 0.98 -33.06
CA GLU A 5 6.28 -0.40 -32.91
C GLU A 5 6.53 -0.79 -31.43
N ARG A 6 6.48 -2.10 -31.15
CA ARG A 6 6.88 -2.67 -29.85
C ARG A 6 8.36 -2.36 -29.59
N GLY A 7 8.65 -1.29 -28.86
CA GLY A 7 10.02 -0.89 -28.54
C GLY A 7 10.78 -1.93 -27.71
N ARG A 8 12.12 -1.96 -27.83
CA ARG A 8 13.02 -2.78 -27.01
C ARG A 8 13.30 -2.11 -25.67
N THR A 9 13.36 -2.92 -24.61
CA THR A 9 13.68 -2.49 -23.24
C THR A 9 15.12 -2.83 -22.89
N ALA A 10 15.85 -1.92 -22.25
CA ALA A 10 17.17 -2.17 -21.68
C ALA A 10 17.16 -2.10 -20.14
N LEU A 11 18.03 -2.87 -19.49
CA LEU A 11 18.30 -2.76 -18.06
C LEU A 11 19.52 -1.85 -17.86
N VAL A 12 19.41 -0.87 -16.97
CA VAL A 12 20.49 0.04 -16.58
C VAL A 12 20.80 -0.19 -15.11
N VAL A 13 22.03 -0.65 -14.84
CA VAL A 13 22.57 -0.85 -13.49
C VAL A 13 23.48 0.32 -13.17
N VAL A 14 23.03 1.18 -12.26
CA VAL A 14 23.68 2.46 -11.95
C VAL A 14 24.69 2.28 -10.82
N ASP A 15 25.96 2.46 -11.14
CA ASP A 15 27.06 2.75 -10.23
C ASP A 15 27.23 1.74 -9.07
N MET A 16 26.98 0.45 -9.32
CA MET A 16 27.17 -0.62 -8.32
C MET A 16 28.65 -0.98 -8.13
N GLN A 17 29.47 0.04 -7.83
CA GLN A 17 30.93 -0.03 -7.75
C GLN A 17 31.41 -0.35 -6.33
N ARG A 18 32.62 -0.92 -6.25
CA ARG A 18 33.24 -1.32 -4.97
C ARG A 18 33.35 -0.17 -3.97
N GLY A 19 33.63 1.05 -4.44
CA GLY A 19 33.67 2.26 -3.60
C GLY A 19 32.37 2.59 -2.87
N PHE A 20 31.23 2.05 -3.32
CA PHE A 20 29.92 2.22 -2.66
C PHE A 20 29.46 0.96 -1.92
N LEU A 21 30.02 -0.21 -2.17
CA LEU A 21 29.48 -1.48 -1.67
C LEU A 21 30.44 -2.24 -0.75
N ASP A 22 31.75 -2.17 -0.98
CA ASP A 22 32.73 -2.90 -0.19
C ASP A 22 32.75 -2.34 1.26
N PRO A 23 32.64 -3.20 2.30
CA PRO A 23 32.62 -2.74 3.68
C PRO A 23 33.86 -1.91 4.05
N GLY A 24 33.63 -0.76 4.67
CA GLY A 24 34.67 0.14 5.13
C GLY A 24 35.13 1.16 4.09
N GLU A 25 34.59 1.17 2.87
CA GLU A 25 34.87 2.23 1.90
C GLU A 25 34.32 3.60 2.32
N ALA A 26 34.97 4.68 1.88
CA ALA A 26 34.64 6.03 2.35
C ALA A 26 33.21 6.45 1.97
N MET A 27 32.77 6.02 0.79
CA MET A 27 31.45 6.33 0.23
C MET A 27 30.50 5.13 0.32
N GLU A 28 30.75 4.21 1.25
CA GLU A 28 29.92 3.02 1.43
C GLU A 28 28.44 3.41 1.60
N VAL A 29 27.58 2.68 0.89
CA VAL A 29 26.12 2.74 0.96
C VAL A 29 25.65 1.37 1.44
N PRO A 30 25.62 1.10 2.76
CA PRO A 30 25.32 -0.24 3.27
C PRO A 30 24.02 -0.85 2.71
N PRO A 31 22.91 -0.10 2.54
CA PRO A 31 21.68 -0.64 1.95
C PRO A 31 21.83 -1.11 0.50
N ALA A 32 22.82 -0.63 -0.26
CA ALA A 32 23.06 -1.04 -1.64
C ALA A 32 23.53 -2.50 -1.77
N ARG A 33 24.05 -3.10 -0.69
CA ARG A 33 24.33 -4.55 -0.68
C ARG A 33 23.06 -5.40 -0.68
N GLU A 34 21.99 -4.91 -0.07
CA GLU A 34 20.73 -5.64 0.06
C GLU A 34 19.97 -5.78 -1.26
N ILE A 35 20.24 -4.89 -2.23
CA ILE A 35 19.60 -4.89 -3.56
C ILE A 35 20.34 -5.76 -4.59
N VAL A 36 21.57 -6.21 -4.31
CA VAL A 36 22.39 -7.03 -5.22
C VAL A 36 21.64 -8.28 -5.72
N PRO A 37 20.94 -9.06 -4.88
CA PRO A 37 20.20 -10.23 -5.36
C PRO A 37 19.09 -9.90 -6.37
N VAL A 38 18.41 -8.77 -6.20
CA VAL A 38 17.35 -8.30 -7.10
C VAL A 38 17.96 -7.89 -8.45
N ILE A 39 19.07 -7.15 -8.42
CA ILE A 39 19.79 -6.76 -9.64
C ILE A 39 20.30 -7.99 -10.39
N ARG A 40 20.85 -8.98 -9.69
CA ARG A 40 21.31 -10.23 -10.31
C ARG A 40 20.18 -10.99 -11.02
N MET A 41 19.03 -11.11 -10.36
CA MET A 41 17.83 -11.71 -10.97
C MET A 41 17.38 -10.97 -12.23
N LEU A 42 17.40 -9.64 -12.22
CA LEU A 42 17.07 -8.83 -13.39
C LEU A 42 18.09 -9.01 -14.52
N LEU A 43 19.39 -9.01 -14.19
CA LEU A 43 20.46 -9.28 -15.14
C LEU A 43 20.26 -10.63 -15.84
N ASP A 44 20.00 -11.69 -15.09
CA ASP A 44 19.79 -13.02 -15.65
C ASP A 44 18.53 -13.07 -16.53
N SER A 45 17.43 -12.43 -16.11
CA SER A 45 16.19 -12.34 -16.88
C SER A 45 16.36 -11.58 -18.21
N PHE A 46 17.08 -10.46 -18.20
CA PHE A 46 17.35 -9.67 -19.40
C PHE A 46 18.26 -10.42 -20.36
N ARG A 47 19.34 -11.03 -19.84
CA ARG A 47 20.28 -11.83 -20.63
C ARG A 47 19.60 -13.06 -21.25
N ALA A 48 18.77 -13.77 -20.50
CA ALA A 48 18.00 -14.91 -21.01
C ALA A 48 17.05 -14.55 -22.16
N LYS A 49 16.59 -13.30 -22.21
CA LYS A 49 15.73 -12.77 -23.28
C LYS A 49 16.50 -12.08 -24.41
N GLY A 50 17.83 -12.05 -24.35
CA GLY A 50 18.67 -11.31 -25.31
C GLY A 50 18.39 -9.81 -25.31
N LEU A 51 17.95 -9.25 -24.16
CA LEU A 51 17.69 -7.83 -24.01
C LEU A 51 18.97 -7.09 -23.60
N PRO A 52 19.15 -5.82 -24.03
CA PRO A 52 20.35 -5.05 -23.69
C PRO A 52 20.51 -4.84 -22.18
N VAL A 53 21.75 -4.99 -21.69
CA VAL A 53 22.17 -4.65 -20.34
C VAL A 53 23.24 -3.57 -20.42
N VAL A 54 23.10 -2.55 -19.57
CA VAL A 54 24.01 -1.42 -19.45
C VAL A 54 24.43 -1.29 -18.00
N PHE A 55 25.72 -1.11 -17.77
CA PHE A 55 26.29 -0.69 -16.50
C PHE A 55 26.78 0.75 -16.63
N THR A 56 26.54 1.55 -15.60
CA THR A 56 27.22 2.84 -15.45
C THR A 56 28.20 2.76 -14.31
N GLU A 57 29.32 3.46 -14.47
CA GLU A 57 30.34 3.58 -13.44
C GLU A 57 30.66 5.06 -13.31
N PHE A 58 30.39 5.65 -12.14
CA PHE A 58 30.89 6.98 -11.82
C PHE A 58 32.40 6.87 -11.56
N VAL A 59 33.21 7.55 -12.36
CA VAL A 59 34.66 7.50 -12.22
C VAL A 59 35.18 8.92 -12.34
N TYR A 60 35.74 9.51 -11.29
CA TYR A 60 36.38 10.81 -11.42
C TYR A 60 37.86 10.66 -11.82
N SER A 61 38.42 11.70 -12.45
CA SER A 61 39.80 11.70 -12.94
C SER A 61 40.39 13.10 -12.87
N GLU A 62 41.63 13.22 -12.43
CA GLU A 62 42.34 14.52 -12.44
C GLU A 62 42.55 15.05 -13.86
N SER A 63 42.64 14.15 -14.85
CA SER A 63 42.79 14.52 -16.26
C SER A 63 41.51 15.13 -16.86
N ALA A 64 40.36 14.88 -16.25
CA ALA A 64 39.05 15.38 -16.65
C ALA A 64 38.24 15.79 -15.40
N PRO A 65 38.55 16.95 -14.79
CA PRO A 65 38.15 17.30 -13.42
C PRO A 65 36.70 17.80 -13.32
N LEU A 66 35.74 16.98 -13.74
CA LEU A 66 34.31 17.21 -13.55
C LEU A 66 33.89 16.74 -12.15
N LEU A 67 33.12 17.60 -11.47
CA LEU A 67 32.78 17.44 -10.05
C LEU A 67 34.04 17.29 -9.16
N ILE A 68 35.15 17.94 -9.49
CA ILE A 68 36.35 18.00 -8.64
C ILE A 68 36.57 19.44 -8.18
N GLY A 69 37.02 19.63 -6.94
CA GLY A 69 37.34 20.93 -6.36
C GLY A 69 36.57 21.24 -5.09
N SER A 70 36.63 22.49 -4.62
CA SER A 70 36.09 22.89 -3.30
C SER A 70 34.58 22.68 -3.13
N LEU A 71 33.82 22.62 -4.23
CA LEU A 71 32.37 22.35 -4.21
C LEU A 71 32.05 20.85 -4.16
N HIS A 72 33.03 20.00 -4.40
CA HIS A 72 32.89 18.54 -4.48
C HIS A 72 34.08 17.87 -3.78
N PRO A 73 34.20 18.04 -2.46
CA PRO A 73 35.30 17.49 -1.69
C PRO A 73 35.39 15.96 -1.82
N GLU A 74 34.27 15.26 -2.06
CA GLU A 74 34.19 13.80 -2.16
C GLU A 74 35.01 13.22 -3.30
N HIS A 75 35.22 13.97 -4.39
CA HIS A 75 35.95 13.51 -5.56
C HIS A 75 37.41 14.01 -5.54
N GLN A 76 38.03 13.87 -4.37
CA GLN A 76 39.43 14.21 -4.14
C GLN A 76 40.14 13.07 -3.40
N LEU A 77 41.47 13.05 -3.53
CA LEU A 77 42.33 12.17 -2.76
C LEU A 77 42.32 12.57 -1.29
N ALA A 78 41.96 11.62 -0.42
CA ALA A 78 42.11 11.76 1.01
C ALA A 78 43.58 11.58 1.41
N PRO A 79 44.19 12.52 2.16
CA PRO A 79 45.51 12.32 2.72
C PRO A 79 45.56 11.04 3.59
N PRO A 80 46.68 10.30 3.61
CA PRO A 80 46.80 9.10 4.44
C PRO A 80 46.47 9.39 5.91
N GLY A 81 45.52 8.65 6.47
CA GLY A 81 45.08 8.78 7.87
C GLY A 81 44.09 9.92 8.16
N ALA A 82 43.69 10.71 7.16
CA ALA A 82 42.66 11.74 7.32
C ALA A 82 41.24 11.14 7.35
N PRO A 83 40.27 11.81 8.00
CA PRO A 83 38.86 11.46 7.88
C PRO A 83 38.40 11.49 6.42
N ARG A 84 37.59 10.50 6.02
CA ARG A 84 37.09 10.32 4.66
C ARG A 84 35.59 10.04 4.64
N GLY A 85 34.90 10.44 3.57
CA GLY A 85 33.49 10.10 3.34
C GLY A 85 32.67 11.27 2.77
N PHE A 86 31.34 11.21 2.85
CA PHE A 86 30.47 12.27 2.34
C PHE A 86 30.80 13.63 2.95
N GLY A 87 30.95 14.66 2.12
CA GLY A 87 31.42 16.00 2.50
C GLY A 87 32.94 16.13 2.68
N LEU A 88 33.73 15.07 2.47
CA LEU A 88 35.17 15.03 2.69
C LEU A 88 35.89 14.33 1.52
N PRO A 89 37.20 14.56 1.29
CA PRO A 89 38.00 13.72 0.40
C PRO A 89 37.80 12.23 0.68
N SER A 90 37.48 11.44 -0.36
CA SER A 90 37.05 10.05 -0.19
C SER A 90 38.02 9.02 -0.79
N SER A 91 38.84 9.42 -1.78
CA SER A 91 39.61 8.52 -2.64
C SER A 91 38.77 7.42 -3.34
N SER A 92 37.43 7.52 -3.33
CA SER A 92 36.52 6.49 -3.83
C SER A 92 36.13 6.74 -5.28
N CYS A 93 36.14 5.72 -6.12
CA CYS A 93 35.83 5.81 -7.55
C CYS A 93 36.83 6.66 -8.36
N LEU A 94 38.09 6.71 -7.93
CA LEU A 94 39.18 7.30 -8.72
C LEU A 94 39.53 6.40 -9.90
N GLU A 95 39.73 6.99 -11.07
CA GLU A 95 40.17 6.28 -12.27
C GLU A 95 41.41 5.42 -12.04
N GLY A 96 41.34 4.16 -12.47
CA GLY A 96 42.42 3.18 -12.32
C GLY A 96 42.52 2.51 -10.95
N THR A 97 41.63 2.85 -10.01
CA THR A 97 41.57 2.19 -8.69
C THR A 97 40.47 1.12 -8.65
N PRO A 98 40.62 0.07 -7.82
CA PRO A 98 39.59 -0.96 -7.69
C PRO A 98 38.23 -0.42 -7.22
N SER A 99 38.21 0.69 -6.46
CA SER A 99 36.98 1.30 -5.98
C SER A 99 36.09 1.82 -7.12
N ALA A 100 36.67 2.09 -8.29
CA ALA A 100 35.97 2.52 -9.49
C ALA A 100 35.37 1.37 -10.33
N ASP A 101 35.64 0.12 -9.99
CA ASP A 101 35.10 -1.02 -10.74
C ASP A 101 33.79 -1.51 -10.12
N THR A 102 32.88 -2.02 -10.96
CA THR A 102 31.66 -2.73 -10.53
C THR A 102 32.00 -3.90 -9.59
N VAL A 103 31.19 -4.13 -8.54
CA VAL A 103 31.42 -5.25 -7.61
C VAL A 103 31.42 -6.62 -8.32
N PRO A 104 32.25 -7.60 -7.87
CA PRO A 104 32.34 -8.90 -8.52
C PRO A 104 31.01 -9.64 -8.69
N ASP A 105 30.09 -9.52 -7.72
CA ASP A 105 28.77 -10.17 -7.74
C ASP A 105 27.86 -9.69 -8.89
N LEU A 106 28.13 -8.50 -9.43
CA LEU A 106 27.39 -7.88 -10.51
C LEU A 106 28.26 -7.61 -11.74
N ALA A 107 29.44 -8.24 -11.83
CA ALA A 107 30.42 -7.95 -12.89
C ALA A 107 29.78 -8.00 -14.31
N PRO A 108 30.05 -6.99 -15.16
CA PRO A 108 29.60 -7.00 -16.55
C PRO A 108 30.14 -8.22 -17.31
N ARG A 109 29.31 -8.81 -18.20
CA ARG A 109 29.71 -9.90 -19.09
C ARG A 109 30.22 -9.36 -20.42
N PRO A 110 31.03 -10.12 -21.19
CA PRO A 110 31.36 -9.75 -22.56
C PRO A 110 30.11 -9.45 -23.38
N GLY A 111 30.02 -8.24 -23.93
CA GLY A 111 28.87 -7.75 -24.70
C GLY A 111 27.92 -6.81 -23.94
N ASP A 112 28.00 -6.76 -22.61
CA ASP A 112 27.33 -5.72 -21.83
C ASP A 112 27.98 -4.36 -22.10
N LEU A 113 27.17 -3.30 -22.20
CA LEU A 113 27.70 -1.94 -22.37
C LEU A 113 28.10 -1.38 -21.00
N VAL A 114 29.37 -1.02 -20.83
CA VAL A 114 29.85 -0.32 -19.63
C VAL A 114 30.11 1.14 -19.98
N VAL A 115 29.41 2.05 -19.31
CA VAL A 115 29.51 3.50 -19.51
C VAL A 115 30.19 4.13 -18.29
N ARG A 116 31.46 4.50 -18.46
CA ARG A 116 32.17 5.31 -17.46
C ARG A 116 31.77 6.78 -17.61
N LYS A 117 31.20 7.35 -16.56
CA LYS A 117 30.68 8.73 -16.50
C LYS A 117 31.42 9.54 -15.44
N ARG A 118 31.55 10.85 -15.67
CA ARG A 118 32.21 11.78 -14.74
C ARG A 118 31.23 12.61 -13.90
N GLY A 119 29.94 12.54 -14.20
CA GLY A 119 28.86 13.23 -13.49
C GLY A 119 27.78 12.26 -13.03
N TYR A 120 26.78 12.77 -12.31
CA TYR A 120 25.66 11.94 -11.82
C TYR A 120 24.75 11.46 -12.96
N ASP A 121 24.47 12.31 -13.96
CA ASP A 121 23.70 11.96 -15.17
C ASP A 121 24.51 11.02 -16.08
N ALA A 122 24.01 9.79 -16.29
CA ALA A 122 24.66 8.82 -17.17
C ALA A 122 24.65 9.15 -18.67
N PHE A 123 23.84 10.10 -19.12
CA PHE A 123 23.81 10.54 -20.52
C PHE A 123 24.71 11.75 -20.80
N ALA A 124 25.09 12.50 -19.77
CA ALA A 124 25.88 13.71 -19.94
C ALA A 124 27.33 13.38 -20.32
N GLY A 125 27.72 13.70 -21.56
CA GLY A 125 29.09 13.48 -22.04
C GLY A 125 29.47 12.02 -22.26
N THR A 126 28.49 11.13 -22.45
CA THR A 126 28.71 9.68 -22.64
C THR A 126 28.10 9.18 -23.96
N PRO A 127 28.50 8.01 -24.47
CA PRO A 127 27.89 7.42 -25.66
C PRO A 127 26.54 6.72 -25.39
N LEU A 128 25.98 6.84 -24.17
CA LEU A 128 24.83 6.03 -23.73
C LEU A 128 23.61 6.18 -24.64
N ASP A 129 23.19 7.41 -24.94
CA ASP A 129 22.00 7.64 -25.76
C ASP A 129 22.16 7.05 -27.17
N GLY A 130 23.28 7.38 -27.84
CA GLY A 130 23.58 6.84 -29.17
C GLY A 130 23.62 5.31 -29.19
N ALA A 131 24.21 4.69 -28.17
CA ALA A 131 24.30 3.24 -28.06
C ALA A 131 22.93 2.57 -27.83
N LEU A 132 22.04 3.18 -27.04
CA LEU A 132 20.67 2.71 -26.80
C LEU A 132 19.80 2.88 -28.06
N ARG A 133 19.88 4.04 -28.72
CA ARG A 133 19.14 4.35 -29.96
C ARG A 133 19.54 3.45 -31.11
N ALA A 134 20.84 3.22 -31.30
CA ALA A 134 21.34 2.28 -32.32
C ALA A 134 20.83 0.85 -32.11
N ARG A 135 20.42 0.49 -30.89
CA ARG A 135 19.82 -0.81 -30.54
C ARG A 135 18.28 -0.80 -30.56
N GLY A 136 17.66 0.30 -30.97
CA GLY A 136 16.21 0.47 -30.99
C GLY A 136 15.56 0.49 -29.60
N VAL A 137 16.31 0.85 -28.56
CA VAL A 137 15.78 0.92 -27.19
C VAL A 137 14.91 2.16 -27.05
N THR A 138 13.72 1.99 -26.48
CA THR A 138 12.79 3.09 -26.17
C THR A 138 12.32 3.06 -24.71
N SER A 139 12.75 2.08 -23.94
CA SER A 139 12.30 1.89 -22.56
C SER A 139 13.45 1.38 -21.69
N LEU A 140 13.54 1.90 -20.48
CA LEU A 140 14.61 1.61 -19.53
C LEU A 140 14.03 1.08 -18.23
N VAL A 141 14.59 -0.04 -17.77
CA VAL A 141 14.44 -0.50 -16.39
C VAL A 141 15.69 -0.07 -15.64
N VAL A 142 15.54 0.67 -14.54
CA VAL A 142 16.66 1.29 -13.82
C VAL A 142 16.78 0.69 -12.42
N THR A 143 18.01 0.34 -12.06
CA THR A 143 18.46 -0.19 -10.77
C THR A 143 19.78 0.46 -10.38
N GLY A 144 20.23 0.36 -9.14
CA GLY A 144 21.56 0.85 -8.74
C GLY A 144 21.62 1.53 -7.38
N THR A 145 22.77 2.13 -7.07
CA THR A 145 23.00 2.82 -5.78
C THR A 145 22.83 4.34 -5.91
N MET A 146 22.65 4.99 -4.77
CA MET A 146 22.33 6.41 -4.62
C MET A 146 21.07 6.81 -5.40
N THR A 147 19.92 6.29 -4.96
CA THR A 147 18.58 6.57 -5.53
C THR A 147 18.34 8.06 -5.79
N ASP A 148 18.72 8.92 -4.85
CA ASP A 148 18.54 10.38 -4.83
C ASP A 148 19.61 11.17 -5.60
N LEU A 149 20.70 10.52 -6.03
CA LEU A 149 21.76 11.13 -6.83
C LEU A 149 21.80 10.53 -8.24
N CYS A 150 22.74 9.61 -8.50
CA CYS A 150 23.03 9.11 -9.84
C CYS A 150 21.82 8.44 -10.50
N VAL A 151 21.02 7.70 -9.73
CA VAL A 151 19.79 7.06 -10.25
C VAL A 151 18.78 8.14 -10.67
N LEU A 152 18.43 9.07 -9.77
CA LEU A 152 17.48 10.15 -10.08
C LEU A 152 17.95 11.03 -11.24
N ALA A 153 19.22 11.44 -11.24
CA ALA A 153 19.80 12.25 -12.32
C ALA A 153 19.69 11.54 -13.67
N THR A 154 20.00 10.25 -13.72
CA THR A 154 19.88 9.43 -14.93
C THR A 154 18.42 9.24 -15.36
N VAL A 155 17.50 9.07 -14.42
CA VAL A 155 16.05 8.96 -14.68
C VAL A 155 15.50 10.25 -15.30
N ILE A 156 15.82 11.42 -14.74
CA ILE A 156 15.39 12.72 -15.26
C ILE A 156 15.96 12.93 -16.68
N ALA A 157 17.24 12.62 -16.87
CA ALA A 157 17.91 12.76 -18.16
C ALA A 157 17.36 11.80 -19.23
N ALA A 158 16.97 10.58 -18.84
CA ALA A 158 16.28 9.63 -19.71
C ALA A 158 14.90 10.17 -20.12
N LEU A 159 14.18 10.81 -19.21
CA LEU A 159 12.84 11.34 -19.48
C LEU A 159 12.90 12.47 -20.51
N HIS A 160 13.83 13.42 -20.34
CA HIS A 160 14.04 14.50 -21.32
C HIS A 160 14.49 14.00 -22.70
N ARG A 161 14.90 12.73 -22.79
CA ARG A 161 15.24 12.06 -24.04
C ARG A 161 14.13 11.12 -24.50
N GLU A 162 12.90 11.24 -23.98
CA GLU A 162 11.74 10.46 -24.43
C GLU A 162 11.88 8.94 -24.24
N TYR A 163 12.65 8.48 -23.24
CA TYR A 163 12.61 7.08 -22.83
C TYR A 163 11.45 6.83 -21.87
N ARG A 164 10.75 5.71 -22.02
CA ARG A 164 9.81 5.23 -20.99
C ARG A 164 10.60 4.60 -19.85
N ILE A 165 10.39 5.07 -18.62
CA ILE A 165 11.22 4.67 -17.48
C ILE A 165 10.42 3.82 -16.50
N THR A 166 11.07 2.77 -15.99
CA THR A 166 10.61 1.97 -14.87
C THR A 166 11.76 1.82 -13.86
N VAL A 167 11.59 2.31 -12.65
CA VAL A 167 12.54 2.13 -11.54
C VAL A 167 12.09 0.96 -10.68
N VAL A 168 13.05 0.10 -10.31
CA VAL A 168 12.78 -1.07 -9.46
C VAL A 168 13.06 -0.70 -8.00
N GLU A 169 12.02 -0.53 -7.18
CA GLU A 169 12.14 0.05 -5.84
C GLU A 169 12.99 -0.77 -4.86
N ASP A 170 12.94 -2.10 -4.96
CA ASP A 170 13.80 -3.04 -4.22
C ASP A 170 15.08 -3.39 -4.99
N GLY A 171 15.33 -2.69 -6.10
CA GLY A 171 16.54 -2.72 -6.90
C GLY A 171 17.30 -1.39 -6.90
N VAL A 172 16.91 -0.43 -6.07
CA VAL A 172 17.63 0.84 -5.85
C VAL A 172 17.78 1.14 -4.37
N ALA A 173 18.88 1.80 -3.98
CA ALA A 173 19.15 2.11 -2.58
C ALA A 173 19.88 3.45 -2.39
N THR A 174 19.65 4.09 -1.26
CA THR A 174 20.45 5.21 -0.74
C THR A 174 20.63 5.08 0.77
N LEU A 175 21.42 5.97 1.38
CA LEU A 175 21.77 5.95 2.79
C LEU A 175 20.58 6.24 3.72
N TRP A 176 19.70 7.16 3.31
CA TRP A 176 18.68 7.72 4.18
C TRP A 176 17.29 7.16 3.82
N PRO A 177 16.63 6.38 4.69
CA PRO A 177 15.33 5.78 4.40
C PRO A 177 14.22 6.78 4.04
N GLU A 178 14.22 7.95 4.65
CA GLU A 178 13.29 9.04 4.35
C GLU A 178 13.52 9.63 2.97
N ILE A 179 14.77 9.80 2.56
CA ILE A 179 15.15 10.28 1.23
C ILE A 179 14.87 9.22 0.18
N GLN A 180 15.10 7.93 0.48
CA GLN A 180 14.72 6.82 -0.38
C GLN A 180 13.23 6.88 -0.71
N ARG A 181 12.36 6.99 0.30
CA ARG A 181 10.91 7.07 0.11
C ARG A 181 10.50 8.31 -0.67
N ALA A 182 11.03 9.48 -0.30
CA ALA A 182 10.72 10.74 -0.97
C ALA A 182 11.12 10.72 -2.45
N THR A 183 12.31 10.17 -2.75
CA THR A 183 12.82 10.09 -4.12
C THR A 183 11.99 9.14 -4.98
N LEU A 184 11.64 7.96 -4.46
CA LEU A 184 10.76 7.02 -5.18
C LEU A 184 9.37 7.63 -5.44
N ASP A 185 8.82 8.38 -4.48
CA ASP A 185 7.55 9.09 -4.65
C ASP A 185 7.65 10.19 -5.74
N ILE A 186 8.72 10.97 -5.74
CA ILE A 186 9.00 11.97 -6.79
C ILE A 186 9.09 11.30 -8.17
N ILE A 187 9.86 10.21 -8.28
CA ILE A 187 9.99 9.46 -9.53
C ILE A 187 8.64 8.93 -10.00
N GLY A 188 7.87 8.29 -9.12
CA GLY A 188 6.57 7.70 -9.43
C GLY A 188 5.50 8.73 -9.83
N ARG A 189 5.62 9.98 -9.35
CA ARG A 189 4.70 11.06 -9.67
C ARG A 189 5.04 11.79 -10.97
N ALA A 190 6.33 11.97 -11.26
CA ALA A 190 6.76 12.92 -12.29
C ALA A 190 7.67 12.33 -13.38
N TYR A 191 8.39 11.24 -13.11
CA TYR A 191 9.50 10.82 -13.98
C TYR A 191 9.41 9.40 -14.54
N GLY A 192 8.60 8.52 -13.98
CA GLY A 192 8.44 7.16 -14.51
C GLY A 192 7.56 6.28 -13.63
N ARG A 193 7.52 4.99 -13.94
CA ARG A 193 6.87 3.99 -13.10
C ARG A 193 7.83 3.52 -12.03
N VAL A 194 7.33 3.29 -10.82
CA VAL A 194 8.06 2.59 -9.75
C VAL A 194 7.39 1.24 -9.54
N VAL A 195 8.16 0.16 -9.52
CA VAL A 195 7.67 -1.22 -9.39
C VAL A 195 8.58 -2.02 -8.48
N THR A 196 8.10 -3.11 -7.90
CA THR A 196 8.95 -4.11 -7.24
C THR A 196 9.47 -5.14 -8.25
N GLY A 197 10.75 -5.49 -8.13
CA GLY A 197 11.45 -6.45 -8.98
C GLY A 197 11.22 -7.88 -8.54
N ARG A 198 11.03 -8.12 -7.23
CA ARG A 198 10.56 -9.42 -6.74
C ARG A 198 9.11 -9.64 -7.17
N LYS A 199 8.85 -10.74 -7.89
CA LYS A 199 7.51 -11.35 -7.80
C LYS A 199 7.30 -11.69 -6.35
N SER A 200 6.22 -11.20 -5.73
CA SER A 200 5.85 -11.58 -4.36
C SER A 200 5.97 -13.10 -4.23
N PRO A 201 6.93 -13.63 -3.45
CA PRO A 201 7.09 -15.05 -3.36
C PRO A 201 5.92 -15.58 -2.55
N ILE A 202 5.14 -16.48 -3.15
CA ILE A 202 4.35 -17.48 -2.43
C ILE A 202 5.30 -18.08 -1.38
N ARG A 203 5.06 -17.77 -0.11
CA ARG A 203 5.90 -18.19 1.01
C ARG A 203 5.86 -19.72 1.14
N SER A 204 6.82 -20.42 0.53
CA SER A 204 7.18 -21.78 0.94
C SER A 204 7.95 -21.69 2.26
N ARG A 205 7.37 -22.25 3.32
CA ARG A 205 7.97 -22.39 4.65
C ARG A 205 9.26 -23.21 4.59
N GLY A 206 10.31 -22.71 5.26
CA GLY A 206 11.44 -23.52 5.71
C GLY A 206 12.66 -22.68 6.16
N GLY A 207 12.86 -22.58 7.48
CA GLY A 207 14.16 -22.31 8.12
C GLY A 207 14.57 -20.84 8.34
N GLU A 208 14.37 -20.37 9.58
CA GLU A 208 15.22 -19.51 10.47
C GLU A 208 16.22 -18.50 9.85
N GLU A 209 16.47 -17.28 10.33
CA GLU A 209 16.01 -16.41 11.42
C GLU A 209 16.61 -15.01 11.10
N GLY A 210 15.92 -13.91 11.47
CA GLY A 210 16.59 -12.63 11.75
C GLY A 210 16.75 -11.57 10.64
N ALA A 211 15.67 -11.09 10.04
CA ALA A 211 15.58 -9.70 9.56
C ALA A 211 14.13 -9.23 9.76
N MET A 212 13.91 -8.32 10.73
CA MET A 212 12.55 -7.85 11.06
C MET A 212 11.93 -7.15 9.84
N SER A 213 10.99 -7.83 9.18
CA SER A 213 10.08 -7.20 8.24
C SER A 213 9.38 -6.04 8.94
N GLN A 214 9.44 -4.83 8.36
CA GLN A 214 8.63 -3.71 8.82
C GLN A 214 7.18 -4.19 9.03
N PRO A 215 6.60 -3.99 10.22
CA PRO A 215 5.25 -4.48 10.52
C PRO A 215 4.23 -3.84 9.57
N LEU A 216 3.27 -4.64 9.11
CA LEU A 216 2.15 -4.18 8.28
C LEU A 216 1.44 -3.04 9.02
N ARG A 217 1.41 -1.84 8.41
CA ARG A 217 0.67 -0.69 8.93
C ARG A 217 -0.59 -0.48 8.12
N PHE A 218 -1.75 -0.52 8.78
CA PHE A 218 -3.02 -0.19 8.15
C PHE A 218 -3.20 1.33 8.08
N SER A 219 -3.58 1.85 6.92
CA SER A 219 -3.86 3.27 6.69
C SER A 219 -4.61 3.44 5.37
N GLY A 220 -5.07 4.65 5.05
CA GLY A 220 -5.78 4.96 3.82
C GLY A 220 -7.19 4.37 3.76
N ILE A 221 -7.72 4.19 2.56
CA ILE A 221 -9.10 3.72 2.36
C ILE A 221 -9.13 2.22 2.12
N MET A 222 -9.81 1.52 3.01
CA MET A 222 -10.01 0.07 2.97
C MET A 222 -11.50 -0.26 2.87
N PRO A 223 -12.05 -0.45 1.66
CA PRO A 223 -13.44 -0.84 1.49
C PRO A 223 -13.76 -2.14 2.23
N ALA A 224 -14.79 -2.11 3.08
CA ALA A 224 -15.42 -3.32 3.59
C ALA A 224 -16.40 -3.81 2.52
N ASN A 225 -15.96 -4.78 1.72
CA ASN A 225 -16.61 -5.12 0.47
C ASN A 225 -18.02 -5.68 0.70
N LEU A 226 -18.92 -5.37 -0.22
CA LEU A 226 -20.22 -6.04 -0.31
C LEU A 226 -20.03 -7.43 -0.91
N LEU A 227 -20.94 -8.35 -0.58
CA LEU A 227 -20.95 -9.71 -1.13
C LEU A 227 -22.21 -9.91 -1.98
N PRO A 228 -22.10 -9.95 -3.31
CA PRO A 228 -23.24 -10.22 -4.19
C PRO A 228 -23.80 -11.63 -4.01
N PHE A 229 -25.13 -11.75 -4.10
CA PHE A 229 -25.83 -13.04 -4.08
C PHE A 229 -26.63 -13.22 -5.37
N THR A 230 -26.80 -14.47 -5.76
CA THR A 230 -27.70 -14.90 -6.83
C THR A 230 -29.17 -14.89 -6.36
N SER A 231 -30.11 -15.13 -7.27
CA SER A 231 -31.56 -15.13 -6.96
C SER A 231 -31.99 -16.25 -6.01
N ASP A 232 -31.23 -17.35 -5.95
CA ASP A 232 -31.36 -18.44 -4.98
C ASP A 232 -30.52 -18.20 -3.70
N LEU A 233 -29.98 -16.98 -3.54
CA LEU A 233 -29.24 -16.50 -2.38
C LEU A 233 -27.87 -17.18 -2.15
N ALA A 234 -27.33 -17.92 -3.12
CA ALA A 234 -25.95 -18.37 -3.11
C ALA A 234 -24.97 -17.21 -3.38
N ILE A 235 -23.69 -17.37 -3.03
CA ILE A 235 -22.66 -16.36 -3.37
C ILE A 235 -22.52 -16.28 -4.90
N ASP A 236 -22.71 -15.08 -5.46
CA ASP A 236 -22.47 -14.81 -6.88
C ASP A 236 -20.99 -14.52 -7.09
N GLU A 237 -20.19 -15.59 -7.22
CA GLU A 237 -18.73 -15.47 -7.42
C GLU A 237 -18.35 -14.57 -8.61
N PRO A 238 -18.92 -14.72 -9.82
CA PRO A 238 -18.59 -13.84 -10.94
C PRO A 238 -18.87 -12.36 -10.65
N ALA A 239 -20.01 -12.01 -10.04
CA ALA A 239 -20.29 -10.63 -9.67
C ALA A 239 -19.36 -10.14 -8.54
N TYR A 240 -19.06 -11.01 -7.59
CA TYR A 240 -18.17 -10.67 -6.48
C TYR A 240 -16.75 -10.35 -6.96
N ARG A 241 -16.19 -11.16 -7.86
CA ARG A 241 -14.89 -10.91 -8.50
C ARG A 241 -14.85 -9.58 -9.25
N ARG A 242 -15.87 -9.27 -10.05
CA ARG A 242 -15.96 -7.97 -10.73
C ARG A 242 -16.01 -6.81 -9.74
N HIS A 243 -16.76 -6.96 -8.65
CA HIS A 243 -16.85 -5.94 -7.61
C HIS A 243 -15.49 -5.72 -6.92
N LEU A 244 -14.80 -6.79 -6.53
CA LEU A 244 -13.46 -6.75 -5.94
C LEU A 244 -12.43 -6.13 -6.89
N ARG A 245 -12.45 -6.51 -8.17
CA ARG A 245 -11.57 -5.95 -9.20
C ARG A 245 -11.73 -4.44 -9.31
N TRP A 246 -12.98 -3.95 -9.34
CA TRP A 246 -13.24 -2.51 -9.35
C TRP A 246 -12.66 -1.80 -8.11
N LEU A 247 -12.80 -2.38 -6.91
CA LEU A 247 -12.23 -1.82 -5.68
C LEU A 247 -10.70 -1.76 -5.75
N VAL A 248 -10.06 -2.84 -6.19
CA VAL A 248 -8.60 -2.93 -6.30
C VAL A 248 -8.05 -1.97 -7.37
N ASP A 249 -8.76 -1.83 -8.49
CA ASP A 249 -8.36 -0.92 -9.58
C ASP A 249 -8.59 0.56 -9.22
N THR A 250 -9.34 0.84 -8.14
CA THR A 250 -9.54 2.20 -7.65
C THR A 250 -8.25 2.70 -6.99
N ARG A 251 -7.56 3.62 -7.68
CA ARG A 251 -6.32 4.23 -7.20
C ARG A 251 -6.51 4.81 -5.80
N GLY A 252 -5.60 4.45 -4.89
CA GLY A 252 -5.57 4.93 -3.51
C GLY A 252 -6.32 4.05 -2.51
N VAL A 253 -7.01 3.00 -2.97
CA VAL A 253 -7.42 1.90 -2.09
C VAL A 253 -6.17 1.17 -1.59
N THR A 254 -6.06 1.01 -0.27
CA THR A 254 -4.88 0.48 0.41
C THR A 254 -5.08 -0.91 0.99
N GLY A 255 -6.31 -1.45 0.95
CA GLY A 255 -6.64 -2.79 1.42
C GLY A 255 -8.11 -3.11 1.20
N ILE A 256 -8.47 -4.38 1.35
CA ILE A 256 -9.86 -4.87 1.26
C ILE A 256 -10.22 -5.57 2.56
N VAL A 257 -11.44 -5.36 3.05
CA VAL A 257 -11.96 -6.06 4.23
C VAL A 257 -13.13 -6.96 3.83
N ALA A 258 -12.86 -8.27 3.79
CA ALA A 258 -13.85 -9.32 3.55
C ALA A 258 -14.49 -9.79 4.87
N ASN A 259 -15.63 -10.48 4.77
CA ASN A 259 -16.39 -11.00 5.93
C ASN A 259 -16.75 -9.90 6.96
N GLY A 260 -16.91 -8.65 6.52
CA GLY A 260 -17.39 -7.55 7.36
C GLY A 260 -18.92 -7.49 7.46
N HIS A 261 -19.46 -6.58 8.26
CA HIS A 261 -20.92 -6.34 8.30
C HIS A 261 -21.53 -6.03 6.93
N ALA A 262 -20.80 -5.29 6.08
CA ALA A 262 -21.22 -4.98 4.71
C ALA A 262 -21.43 -6.24 3.85
N SER A 263 -20.68 -7.31 4.11
CA SER A 263 -20.80 -8.58 3.40
C SER A 263 -21.93 -9.49 3.91
N GLU A 264 -22.79 -9.00 4.82
CA GLU A 264 -23.83 -9.79 5.47
C GLU A 264 -23.27 -11.01 6.23
N VAL A 265 -22.10 -10.85 6.87
CA VAL A 265 -21.34 -11.94 7.52
C VAL A 265 -22.16 -12.78 8.51
N SER A 266 -23.15 -12.19 9.18
CA SER A 266 -24.04 -12.89 10.11
C SER A 266 -24.92 -13.95 9.42
N SER A 267 -25.15 -13.84 8.11
CA SER A 267 -25.91 -14.80 7.30
C SER A 267 -25.03 -15.88 6.64
N LEU A 268 -23.70 -15.80 6.80
CA LEU A 268 -22.76 -16.72 6.18
C LEU A 268 -22.37 -17.82 7.16
N SER A 269 -22.44 -19.07 6.69
CA SER A 269 -21.81 -20.21 7.36
C SER A 269 -20.28 -20.08 7.36
N ARG A 270 -19.61 -20.84 8.23
CA ARG A 270 -18.13 -20.87 8.29
C ARG A 270 -17.48 -21.23 6.95
N GLU A 271 -18.05 -22.19 6.21
CA GLU A 271 -17.54 -22.58 4.89
C GLU A 271 -17.74 -21.49 3.83
N GLU A 272 -18.87 -20.79 3.85
CA GLU A 272 -19.09 -19.64 2.98
C GLU A 272 -18.14 -18.47 3.29
N ARG A 273 -17.85 -18.22 4.57
CA ARG A 273 -16.85 -17.21 4.99
C ARG A 273 -15.46 -17.56 4.45
N LYS A 274 -15.07 -18.84 4.49
CA LYS A 274 -13.80 -19.33 3.92
C LYS A 274 -13.78 -19.20 2.40
N TRP A 275 -14.89 -19.55 1.74
CA TRP A 275 -15.00 -19.45 0.29
C TRP A 275 -14.96 -18.00 -0.21
N ALA A 276 -15.74 -17.11 0.42
CA ALA A 276 -15.74 -15.69 0.11
C ALA A 276 -14.35 -15.04 0.33
N LEU A 277 -13.66 -15.42 1.41
CA LEU A 277 -12.29 -14.97 1.66
C LEU A 277 -11.31 -15.50 0.60
N SER A 278 -11.44 -16.77 0.20
CA SER A 278 -10.61 -17.37 -0.85
C SER A 278 -10.78 -16.64 -2.19
N ILE A 279 -12.02 -16.35 -2.60
CA ILE A 279 -12.31 -15.56 -3.80
C ILE A 279 -11.68 -14.16 -3.69
N ALA A 280 -11.80 -13.51 -2.53
CA ALA A 280 -11.22 -12.18 -2.32
C ALA A 280 -9.70 -12.17 -2.44
N LEU A 281 -9.01 -13.12 -1.81
CA LEU A 281 -7.56 -13.25 -1.87
C LEU A 281 -7.06 -13.54 -3.29
N ASP A 282 -7.75 -14.44 -3.99
CA ASP A 282 -7.44 -14.82 -5.36
C ASP A 282 -7.63 -13.65 -6.34
N GLU A 283 -8.76 -12.94 -6.25
CA GLU A 283 -9.05 -11.80 -7.13
C GLU A 283 -8.14 -10.60 -6.84
N VAL A 284 -7.87 -10.30 -5.57
CA VAL A 284 -6.95 -9.21 -5.17
C VAL A 284 -5.52 -9.54 -5.59
N ALA A 285 -5.15 -10.82 -5.63
CA ALA A 285 -3.86 -11.31 -6.16
C ALA A 285 -2.63 -10.59 -5.56
N GLY A 286 -2.71 -10.19 -4.28
CA GLY A 286 -1.63 -9.48 -3.58
C GLY A 286 -1.46 -8.00 -3.94
N ALA A 287 -2.38 -7.39 -4.70
CA ALA A 287 -2.33 -5.96 -5.02
C ALA A 287 -2.41 -5.06 -3.76
N CYS A 288 -3.13 -5.50 -2.73
CA CYS A 288 -3.21 -4.87 -1.42
C CYS A 288 -3.51 -5.94 -0.34
N PRO A 289 -3.26 -5.66 0.96
CA PRO A 289 -3.64 -6.56 2.04
C PRO A 289 -5.16 -6.82 2.07
N VAL A 290 -5.53 -8.08 2.31
CA VAL A 290 -6.92 -8.49 2.57
C VAL A 290 -7.06 -8.83 4.05
N VAL A 291 -8.00 -8.17 4.73
CA VAL A 291 -8.36 -8.41 6.12
C VAL A 291 -9.65 -9.23 6.17
N ALA A 292 -9.71 -10.23 7.04
CA ALA A 292 -10.90 -11.06 7.23
C ALA A 292 -11.64 -10.66 8.52
N GLY A 293 -12.95 -10.45 8.43
CA GLY A 293 -13.79 -10.26 9.61
C GLY A 293 -13.97 -11.54 10.44
N VAL A 294 -13.82 -11.41 11.75
CA VAL A 294 -14.06 -12.44 12.76
C VAL A 294 -15.31 -12.05 13.53
N TYR A 295 -16.44 -12.60 13.10
CA TYR A 295 -17.77 -12.37 13.67
C TYR A 295 -18.22 -13.60 14.47
N SER A 296 -18.16 -13.51 15.80
CA SER A 296 -18.49 -14.59 16.74
C SER A 296 -18.77 -14.02 18.14
N ASP A 297 -19.69 -14.64 18.88
CA ASP A 297 -19.92 -14.33 20.30
C ASP A 297 -18.93 -15.05 21.24
N GLY A 298 -18.40 -16.18 20.81
CA GLY A 298 -17.50 -17.02 21.61
C GLY A 298 -16.03 -16.80 21.26
N THR A 299 -15.16 -16.65 22.26
CA THR A 299 -13.71 -16.51 22.06
C THR A 299 -13.09 -17.71 21.35
N ARG A 300 -13.54 -18.94 21.68
CA ARG A 300 -13.03 -20.17 21.05
C ARG A 300 -13.31 -20.18 19.55
N GLU A 301 -14.55 -19.89 19.15
CA GLU A 301 -14.92 -19.81 17.74
C GLU A 301 -14.21 -18.64 17.04
N ALA A 302 -14.04 -17.50 17.71
CA ALA A 302 -13.28 -16.38 17.17
C ALA A 302 -11.82 -16.76 16.86
N VAL A 303 -11.17 -17.53 17.74
CA VAL A 303 -9.84 -18.10 17.49
C VAL A 303 -9.84 -19.04 16.29
N GLU A 304 -10.84 -19.89 16.13
CA GLU A 304 -10.96 -20.79 14.99
C GLU A 304 -11.14 -20.03 13.67
N LEU A 305 -12.01 -19.03 13.64
CA LEU A 305 -12.21 -18.18 12.46
C LEU A 305 -10.94 -17.39 12.10
N ALA A 306 -10.20 -16.91 13.10
CA ALA A 306 -8.94 -16.21 12.88
C ALA A 306 -7.85 -17.16 12.33
N ARG A 307 -7.83 -18.43 12.76
CA ARG A 307 -6.96 -19.46 12.20
C ARG A 307 -7.31 -19.81 10.76
N ASP A 308 -8.61 -19.89 10.43
CA ASP A 308 -9.06 -20.08 9.05
C ASP A 308 -8.58 -18.93 8.16
N ALA A 309 -8.69 -17.68 8.64
CA ALA A 309 -8.20 -16.51 7.93
C ALA A 309 -6.67 -16.56 7.70
N ARG A 310 -5.89 -16.95 8.73
CA ARG A 310 -4.44 -17.16 8.58
C ARG A 310 -4.11 -18.27 7.58
N ALA A 311 -4.83 -19.38 7.65
CA ALA A 311 -4.62 -20.51 6.74
C ALA A 311 -4.91 -20.13 5.28
N ALA A 312 -5.91 -19.28 5.05
CA ALA A 312 -6.21 -18.75 3.72
C ALA A 312 -5.16 -17.75 3.22
N GLY A 313 -4.45 -17.06 4.12
CA GLY A 313 -3.44 -16.06 3.78
C GLY A 313 -3.89 -14.60 3.97
N ALA A 314 -4.89 -14.35 4.81
CA ALA A 314 -5.29 -13.00 5.19
C ALA A 314 -4.13 -12.24 5.86
N ALA A 315 -4.04 -10.94 5.60
CA ALA A 315 -3.01 -10.06 6.13
C ALA A 315 -3.29 -9.61 7.58
N GLY A 316 -4.53 -9.80 8.05
CA GLY A 316 -4.97 -9.47 9.39
C GLY A 316 -6.43 -9.87 9.60
N VAL A 317 -6.92 -9.70 10.82
CA VAL A 317 -8.32 -9.97 11.19
C VAL A 317 -8.99 -8.74 11.77
N LEU A 318 -10.23 -8.47 11.34
CA LEU A 318 -11.11 -7.48 11.96
C LEU A 318 -12.00 -8.20 12.97
N VAL A 319 -11.73 -8.00 14.27
CA VAL A 319 -12.44 -8.70 15.34
C VAL A 319 -13.61 -7.85 15.82
N PHE A 320 -14.81 -8.43 15.72
CA PHE A 320 -16.05 -7.81 16.17
C PHE A 320 -16.23 -8.00 17.68
N PRO A 321 -16.85 -7.05 18.40
CA PRO A 321 -17.24 -7.28 19.77
C PRO A 321 -18.30 -8.39 19.85
N PRO A 322 -18.17 -9.36 20.77
CA PRO A 322 -19.25 -10.27 21.12
C PRO A 322 -20.52 -9.53 21.53
N THR A 323 -21.69 -10.00 21.11
CA THR A 323 -22.98 -9.38 21.48
C THR A 323 -23.23 -9.43 22.99
N LEU A 324 -22.71 -10.46 23.68
CA LEU A 324 -22.75 -10.58 25.14
C LEU A 324 -22.19 -9.33 25.85
N PHE A 325 -21.28 -8.59 25.22
CA PHE A 325 -20.70 -7.39 25.81
C PHE A 325 -21.75 -6.32 26.14
N MET A 326 -22.92 -6.36 25.47
CA MET A 326 -24.01 -5.42 25.66
C MET A 326 -24.57 -5.45 27.09
N TRP A 327 -24.26 -6.49 27.87
CA TRP A 327 -24.73 -6.67 29.25
C TRP A 327 -23.73 -6.16 30.30
N GLY A 328 -22.87 -5.20 29.95
CA GLY A 328 -22.01 -4.51 30.91
C GLY A 328 -20.53 -4.80 30.79
N ALA A 329 -20.02 -5.26 29.64
CA ALA A 329 -18.59 -5.53 29.46
C ALA A 329 -17.72 -4.28 29.60
N GLN A 330 -18.27 -3.08 29.36
CA GLN A 330 -17.61 -1.81 29.63
C GLN A 330 -17.23 -1.63 31.12
N LEU A 331 -17.90 -2.33 32.04
CA LEU A 331 -17.58 -2.35 33.47
C LEU A 331 -16.58 -3.45 33.84
N LYS A 332 -16.17 -4.29 32.88
CA LYS A 332 -15.21 -5.39 33.07
C LYS A 332 -14.13 -5.39 31.97
N PRO A 333 -13.23 -4.40 31.94
CA PRO A 333 -12.21 -4.30 30.90
C PRO A 333 -11.30 -5.54 30.77
N ASP A 334 -11.03 -6.26 31.85
CA ASP A 334 -10.28 -7.53 31.83
C ASP A 334 -10.95 -8.63 31.00
N MET A 335 -12.30 -8.64 30.93
CA MET A 335 -13.05 -9.56 30.07
C MET A 335 -12.73 -9.29 28.59
N VAL A 336 -12.73 -8.02 28.22
CA VAL A 336 -12.42 -7.56 26.86
C VAL A 336 -10.96 -7.91 26.54
N ARG A 337 -10.01 -7.55 27.43
CA ARG A 337 -8.59 -7.88 27.27
C ARG A 337 -8.37 -9.37 27.07
N ARG A 338 -9.02 -10.21 27.88
CA ARG A 338 -8.90 -11.66 27.78
C ARG A 338 -9.37 -12.18 26.42
N HIS A 339 -10.51 -11.71 25.92
CA HIS A 339 -11.03 -12.10 24.61
C HIS A 339 -10.03 -11.81 23.49
N PHE A 340 -9.53 -10.58 23.40
CA PHE A 340 -8.54 -10.20 22.38
C PHE A 340 -7.19 -10.88 22.57
N SER A 341 -6.74 -11.11 23.80
CA SER A 341 -5.46 -11.80 24.08
C SER A 341 -5.50 -13.28 23.66
N GLU A 342 -6.62 -13.97 23.90
CA GLU A 342 -6.80 -15.35 23.43
C GLU A 342 -6.84 -15.44 21.90
N ILE A 343 -7.49 -14.48 21.22
CA ILE A 343 -7.47 -14.39 19.75
C ILE A 343 -6.04 -14.12 19.25
N ALA A 344 -5.33 -13.15 19.83
CA ALA A 344 -3.96 -12.81 19.47
C ALA A 344 -3.01 -14.02 19.56
N ALA A 345 -3.10 -14.77 20.67
CA ALA A 345 -2.30 -15.98 20.86
C ALA A 345 -2.67 -17.12 19.90
N GLY A 346 -3.94 -17.20 19.48
CA GLY A 346 -4.45 -18.27 18.62
C GLY A 346 -4.30 -18.02 17.12
N ALA A 347 -4.27 -16.75 16.70
CA ALA A 347 -4.36 -16.32 15.32
C ALA A 347 -3.00 -16.07 14.66
N ASP A 348 -2.00 -15.57 15.39
CA ASP A 348 -0.70 -15.15 14.82
C ASP A 348 -0.85 -14.24 13.58
N LEU A 349 -1.76 -13.27 13.69
CA LEU A 349 -2.06 -12.26 12.68
C LEU A 349 -2.26 -10.89 13.36
N PRO A 350 -2.00 -9.77 12.64
CA PRO A 350 -2.42 -8.44 13.08
C PRO A 350 -3.93 -8.39 13.33
N ILE A 351 -4.32 -7.76 14.44
CA ILE A 351 -5.70 -7.56 14.87
C ILE A 351 -6.11 -6.11 14.64
N ILE A 352 -7.29 -5.95 14.04
CA ILE A 352 -8.05 -4.71 14.02
C ILE A 352 -9.20 -4.86 15.01
N VAL A 353 -9.20 -4.06 16.07
CA VAL A 353 -10.27 -4.01 17.08
C VAL A 353 -11.44 -3.23 16.49
N PHE A 354 -12.64 -3.79 16.41
CA PHE A 354 -13.82 -3.04 15.97
C PHE A 354 -14.51 -2.38 17.16
N GLU A 355 -14.41 -1.05 17.24
CA GLU A 355 -15.08 -0.22 18.24
C GLU A 355 -16.49 0.19 17.78
N TYR A 356 -17.47 0.08 18.69
CA TYR A 356 -18.89 0.33 18.44
C TYR A 356 -19.39 1.57 19.20
N PRO A 357 -20.58 2.11 18.89
CA PRO A 357 -21.11 3.25 19.61
C PRO A 357 -21.23 2.96 21.11
N PRO A 358 -20.83 3.87 22.01
CA PRO A 358 -21.00 3.68 23.45
C PRO A 358 -22.45 3.34 23.84
N ALA A 359 -23.43 3.94 23.15
CA ALA A 359 -24.86 3.70 23.36
C ALA A 359 -25.33 2.27 23.04
N SER A 360 -24.53 1.48 22.31
CA SER A 360 -24.84 0.08 22.00
C SER A 360 -24.57 -0.87 23.18
N GLY A 361 -23.82 -0.43 24.19
CA GLY A 361 -23.35 -1.27 25.29
C GLY A 361 -22.22 -2.25 24.94
N ILE A 362 -21.86 -2.39 23.66
CA ILE A 362 -20.76 -3.27 23.19
C ILE A 362 -19.48 -2.50 22.81
N GLY A 363 -19.53 -1.16 22.82
CA GLY A 363 -18.36 -0.31 22.64
C GLY A 363 -17.40 -0.35 23.83
N TYR A 364 -16.20 0.19 23.63
CA TYR A 364 -15.10 0.19 24.58
C TYR A 364 -14.82 1.60 25.07
N ALA A 365 -14.53 1.75 26.37
CA ALA A 365 -14.03 3.01 26.88
C ALA A 365 -12.63 3.34 26.29
N PRO A 366 -12.23 4.61 26.18
CA PRO A 366 -10.92 5.00 25.68
C PRO A 366 -9.76 4.28 26.42
N GLU A 367 -9.89 4.09 27.73
CA GLU A 367 -8.90 3.38 28.56
C GLU A 367 -8.83 1.89 28.20
N THR A 368 -9.96 1.30 27.82
CA THR A 368 -10.00 -0.09 27.35
C THR A 368 -9.32 -0.23 25.99
N LEU A 369 -9.53 0.71 25.06
CA LEU A 369 -8.81 0.71 23.78
C LEU A 369 -7.29 0.89 23.96
N ALA A 370 -6.87 1.79 24.85
CA ALA A 370 -5.46 1.99 25.19
C ALA A 370 -4.83 0.71 25.76
N MET A 371 -5.54 0.02 26.65
CA MET A 371 -5.12 -1.27 27.21
C MET A 371 -5.03 -2.37 26.14
N LEU A 372 -5.98 -2.43 25.19
CA LEU A 372 -5.93 -3.38 24.08
C LEU A 372 -4.73 -3.12 23.16
N ALA A 373 -4.32 -1.86 22.98
CA ALA A 373 -3.14 -1.50 22.20
C ALA A 373 -1.80 -2.00 22.79
N GLU A 374 -1.79 -2.41 24.07
CA GLU A 374 -0.64 -3.08 24.69
C GLU A 374 -0.43 -4.51 24.15
N ILE A 375 -1.48 -5.13 23.57
CA ILE A 375 -1.36 -6.44 22.94
C ILE A 375 -0.54 -6.29 21.64
N PRO A 376 0.63 -6.94 21.48
CA PRO A 376 1.53 -6.70 20.36
C PRO A 376 0.91 -6.88 18.96
N GLN A 377 -0.08 -7.76 18.85
CA GLN A 377 -0.80 -8.05 17.60
C GLN A 377 -1.84 -6.99 17.25
N VAL A 378 -2.30 -6.16 18.20
CA VAL A 378 -3.26 -5.09 17.91
C VAL A 378 -2.57 -4.01 17.09
N ALA A 379 -2.93 -3.94 15.82
CA ALA A 379 -2.30 -3.08 14.81
C ALA A 379 -3.22 -1.93 14.36
N ALA A 380 -4.54 -2.05 14.58
CA ALA A 380 -5.48 -0.96 14.34
C ALA A 380 -6.72 -1.04 15.23
N VAL A 381 -7.42 0.09 15.33
CA VAL A 381 -8.80 0.20 15.79
C VAL A 381 -9.64 0.68 14.60
N LYS A 382 -10.72 -0.04 14.31
CA LYS A 382 -11.79 0.41 13.42
C LYS A 382 -12.85 1.09 14.28
N ASP A 383 -12.92 2.41 14.24
CA ASP A 383 -13.81 3.17 15.12
C ASP A 383 -15.16 3.49 14.46
N TRP A 384 -16.22 2.89 14.98
CA TRP A 384 -17.61 3.24 14.70
C TRP A 384 -18.30 3.73 15.98
N SER A 385 -17.64 4.57 16.79
CA SER A 385 -18.24 5.24 17.94
C SER A 385 -19.46 6.09 17.57
N ASN A 386 -19.50 6.57 16.31
CA ASN A 386 -20.59 7.33 15.70
C ASN A 386 -20.89 8.66 16.41
N GLU A 387 -19.88 9.20 17.11
CA GLU A 387 -19.90 10.46 17.85
C GLU A 387 -18.49 11.07 17.82
N ILE A 388 -18.36 12.37 17.53
CA ILE A 388 -17.05 12.98 17.24
C ILE A 388 -16.23 13.18 18.52
N VAL A 389 -16.86 13.51 19.64
CA VAL A 389 -16.17 13.65 20.93
C VAL A 389 -15.66 12.29 21.40
N ALA A 390 -16.46 11.22 21.22
CA ALA A 390 -16.02 9.86 21.50
C ALA A 390 -14.84 9.44 20.61
N PHE A 391 -14.92 9.69 19.30
CA PHE A 391 -13.81 9.40 18.37
C PHE A 391 -12.52 10.11 18.78
N GLU A 392 -12.59 11.40 19.13
CA GLU A 392 -11.43 12.18 19.55
C GLU A 392 -10.84 11.65 20.88
N ALA A 393 -11.69 11.29 21.85
CA ALA A 393 -11.25 10.70 23.10
C ALA A 393 -10.53 9.35 22.87
N ASN A 394 -11.11 8.49 22.05
CA ASN A 394 -10.51 7.21 21.65
C ASN A 394 -9.16 7.41 20.94
N LEU A 395 -9.09 8.36 20.00
CA LEU A 395 -7.86 8.69 19.28
C LEU A 395 -6.76 9.17 20.23
N ARG A 396 -7.07 10.11 21.13
CA ARG A 396 -6.10 10.65 22.11
C ARG A 396 -5.59 9.56 23.05
N ALA A 397 -6.49 8.71 23.58
CA ALA A 397 -6.12 7.60 24.43
C ALA A 397 -5.20 6.60 23.70
N LEU A 398 -5.52 6.26 22.46
CA LEU A 398 -4.70 5.38 21.64
C LEU A 398 -3.31 5.97 21.36
N ARG A 399 -3.22 7.26 21.01
CA ARG A 399 -1.95 7.95 20.75
C ARG A 399 -1.09 8.06 22.01
N ALA A 400 -1.70 8.26 23.19
CA ALA A 400 -0.98 8.34 24.46
C ALA A 400 -0.19 7.07 24.82
N THR A 401 -0.56 5.92 24.24
CA THR A 401 0.19 4.67 24.41
C THR A 401 1.56 4.67 23.72
N ASN A 402 1.80 5.59 22.77
CA ASN A 402 2.96 5.61 21.88
C ASN A 402 3.17 4.31 21.07
N ARG A 403 2.13 3.48 20.97
CA ARG A 403 2.13 2.28 20.14
C ARG A 403 1.76 2.64 18.69
N PRO A 404 2.33 1.94 17.68
CA PRO A 404 2.01 2.18 16.28
C PRO A 404 0.67 1.52 15.88
N VAL A 405 -0.41 1.86 16.58
CA VAL A 405 -1.77 1.36 16.30
C VAL A 405 -2.53 2.39 15.46
N ALA A 406 -3.00 1.97 14.30
CA ALA A 406 -3.76 2.84 13.41
C ALA A 406 -5.19 3.10 13.93
N MET A 407 -5.71 4.30 13.72
CA MET A 407 -7.11 4.65 13.98
C MET A 407 -7.83 4.79 12.64
N LEU A 408 -8.66 3.81 12.28
CA LEU A 408 -9.38 3.75 11.01
C LEU A 408 -10.84 4.11 11.24
N SER A 409 -11.31 5.21 10.66
CA SER A 409 -12.70 5.62 10.81
C SER A 409 -13.66 4.65 10.11
N SER A 410 -14.72 4.29 10.80
CA SER A 410 -15.91 3.66 10.24
C SER A 410 -17.16 4.53 10.47
N PHE A 411 -16.98 5.73 11.04
CA PHE A 411 -18.03 6.74 11.18
C PHE A 411 -18.29 7.43 9.83
N THR A 412 -18.90 6.67 8.93
CA THR A 412 -19.04 7.04 7.52
C THR A 412 -19.84 8.34 7.32
N MET A 413 -20.73 8.68 8.26
CA MET A 413 -21.53 9.91 8.20
C MET A 413 -20.72 11.19 8.47
N SER A 414 -19.52 11.06 9.04
CA SER A 414 -18.65 12.19 9.42
C SER A 414 -17.17 11.93 9.10
N LEU A 415 -16.86 11.27 7.97
CA LEU A 415 -15.48 10.91 7.59
C LEU A 415 -14.55 12.13 7.51
N MET A 416 -15.02 13.25 6.95
CA MET A 416 -14.18 14.45 6.85
C MET A 416 -13.72 14.91 8.24
N ALA A 417 -14.61 14.90 9.23
CA ALA A 417 -14.28 15.33 10.59
C ALA A 417 -13.26 14.38 11.24
N THR A 418 -13.44 13.06 11.09
CA THR A 418 -12.50 12.09 11.68
C THR A 418 -11.12 12.12 10.99
N PHE A 419 -11.07 12.35 9.68
CA PHE A 419 -9.81 12.52 8.95
C PHE A 419 -9.07 13.79 9.41
N LEU A 420 -9.76 14.91 9.57
CA LEU A 420 -9.17 16.16 10.06
C LEU A 420 -8.67 16.06 11.51
N LEU A 421 -9.31 15.23 12.34
CA LEU A 421 -8.84 14.94 13.70
C LEU A 421 -7.58 14.07 13.74
N GLY A 422 -7.24 13.38 12.63
CA GLY A 422 -6.03 12.57 12.53
C GLY A 422 -6.26 11.05 12.51
N ALA A 423 -7.41 10.59 12.01
CA ALA A 423 -7.58 9.20 11.61
C ALA A 423 -6.52 8.82 10.54
N ASP A 424 -5.97 7.62 10.62
CA ASP A 424 -4.99 7.10 9.65
C ASP A 424 -5.64 6.64 8.33
N GLY A 425 -6.98 6.63 8.28
CA GLY A 425 -7.74 6.10 7.15
C GLY A 425 -9.17 5.72 7.52
N ALA A 426 -9.78 4.86 6.71
CA ALA A 426 -11.12 4.32 6.96
C ALA A 426 -11.25 2.85 6.59
N ILE A 427 -12.06 2.13 7.37
CA ILE A 427 -12.69 0.88 6.92
C ILE A 427 -14.18 1.16 6.75
N SER A 428 -14.64 1.30 5.50
CA SER A 428 -16.00 1.77 5.20
C SER A 428 -16.79 0.77 4.38
N GLY A 429 -18.02 0.46 4.81
CA GLY A 429 -18.99 -0.28 4.01
C GLY A 429 -19.42 0.50 2.77
N MET A 430 -19.65 1.81 2.92
CA MET A 430 -19.93 2.71 1.78
C MET A 430 -18.76 2.81 0.81
N GLY A 431 -17.53 2.51 1.26
CA GLY A 431 -16.36 2.37 0.39
C GLY A 431 -16.57 1.33 -0.72
N SER A 432 -17.48 0.36 -0.53
CA SER A 432 -17.90 -0.56 -1.59
C SER A 432 -18.56 0.13 -2.78
N VAL A 433 -19.09 1.35 -2.60
CA VAL A 433 -19.76 2.12 -3.65
C VAL A 433 -18.91 3.33 -4.05
N THR A 434 -18.22 3.94 -3.09
CA THR A 434 -17.58 5.25 -3.26
C THR A 434 -16.11 5.28 -2.86
N ALA A 435 -15.39 4.17 -3.06
CA ALA A 435 -13.95 4.08 -2.78
C ALA A 435 -13.16 5.26 -3.36
N ASP A 436 -13.44 5.65 -4.60
CA ASP A 436 -12.85 6.80 -5.29
C ASP A 436 -13.07 8.12 -4.53
N LEU A 437 -14.31 8.45 -4.17
CA LEU A 437 -14.64 9.66 -3.43
C LEU A 437 -14.07 9.66 -2.01
N GLN A 438 -14.01 8.50 -1.36
CA GLN A 438 -13.41 8.41 -0.03
C GLN A 438 -11.89 8.59 -0.09
N VAL A 439 -11.23 8.07 -1.13
CA VAL A 439 -9.80 8.30 -1.37
C VAL A 439 -9.57 9.78 -1.61
N GLU A 440 -10.33 10.42 -2.50
CA GLU A 440 -10.22 11.85 -2.77
C GLU A 440 -10.39 12.68 -1.48
N LEU A 441 -11.38 12.33 -0.65
CA LEU A 441 -11.63 13.02 0.63
C LEU A 441 -10.44 12.85 1.59
N PHE A 442 -9.95 11.63 1.75
CA PHE A 442 -8.81 11.35 2.63
C PHE A 442 -7.55 12.09 2.18
N ASP A 443 -7.25 12.03 0.88
CA ASP A 443 -6.13 12.75 0.27
C ASP A 443 -6.24 14.26 0.47
N ALA A 444 -7.42 14.84 0.28
CA ALA A 444 -7.66 16.27 0.47
C ALA A 444 -7.44 16.68 1.94
N CYS A 445 -7.96 15.91 2.90
CA CYS A 445 -7.73 16.12 4.32
C CYS A 445 -6.23 16.02 4.69
N VAL A 446 -5.53 15.00 4.21
CA VAL A 446 -4.08 14.80 4.47
C VAL A 446 -3.25 15.94 3.89
N LYS A 447 -3.63 16.48 2.73
CA LYS A 447 -2.94 17.62 2.09
C LYS A 447 -3.32 18.98 2.67
N GLY A 448 -4.30 19.04 3.58
CA GLY A 448 -4.84 20.30 4.09
C GLY A 448 -5.71 21.09 3.10
N ASP A 449 -6.17 20.46 2.00
CA ASP A 449 -7.10 21.07 1.05
C ASP A 449 -8.54 21.00 1.62
N LEU A 450 -8.86 21.94 2.51
CA LEU A 450 -10.16 21.98 3.18
C LEU A 450 -11.32 22.26 2.22
N ASP A 451 -11.10 23.06 1.17
CA ASP A 451 -12.14 23.37 0.22
C ASP A 451 -12.42 22.19 -0.72
N GLY A 452 -11.39 21.46 -1.13
CA GLY A 452 -11.54 20.16 -1.79
C GLY A 452 -12.28 19.16 -0.92
N ALA A 453 -11.85 19.01 0.34
CA ALA A 453 -12.49 18.11 1.29
C ALA A 453 -13.98 18.42 1.48
N ARG A 454 -14.36 19.70 1.63
CA ARG A 454 -15.77 20.12 1.74
C ARG A 454 -16.58 19.73 0.51
N ARG A 455 -16.09 20.04 -0.69
CA ARG A 455 -16.79 19.69 -1.95
C ARG A 455 -17.02 18.19 -2.08
N ILE A 456 -16.03 17.38 -1.73
CA ILE A 456 -16.14 15.91 -1.79
C ILE A 456 -17.09 15.40 -0.70
N ASN A 457 -16.98 15.96 0.51
CA ASN A 457 -17.88 15.63 1.62
C ASN A 457 -19.34 15.93 1.28
N ASP A 458 -19.64 17.05 0.60
CA ASP A 458 -21.00 17.37 0.15
C ASP A 458 -21.55 16.35 -0.86
N ARG A 459 -20.70 15.86 -1.77
CA ARG A 459 -21.07 14.77 -2.70
C ARG A 459 -21.36 13.47 -1.95
N LEU A 460 -20.56 13.15 -0.94
CA LEU A 460 -20.78 11.97 -0.09
C LEU A 460 -22.03 12.11 0.79
N ALA A 461 -22.34 13.31 1.27
CA ALA A 461 -23.49 13.59 2.14
C ALA A 461 -24.82 13.19 1.49
N ALA A 462 -24.96 13.40 0.18
CA ALA A 462 -26.13 12.95 -0.56
C ALA A 462 -26.36 11.44 -0.43
N LEU A 463 -25.30 10.63 -0.54
CA LEU A 463 -25.37 9.17 -0.43
C LEU A 463 -25.53 8.71 1.01
N VAL A 464 -24.82 9.35 1.94
CA VAL A 464 -24.94 9.11 3.38
C VAL A 464 -26.39 9.23 3.85
N SER A 465 -27.09 10.28 3.40
CA SER A 465 -28.48 10.55 3.77
C SER A 465 -29.46 9.43 3.42
N VAL A 466 -29.13 8.64 2.39
CA VAL A 466 -29.96 7.52 1.95
C VAL A 466 -29.44 6.21 2.53
N PHE A 467 -28.14 5.90 2.39
CA PHE A 467 -27.58 4.63 2.85
C PHE A 467 -27.80 4.40 4.34
N TYR A 468 -27.64 5.42 5.17
CA TYR A 468 -27.74 5.30 6.63
C TYR A 468 -29.08 5.81 7.18
N ALA A 469 -30.10 5.97 6.34
CA ALA A 469 -31.45 6.33 6.77
C ALA A 469 -32.07 5.26 7.69
N PRO A 470 -32.99 5.61 8.60
CA PRO A 470 -33.77 4.63 9.35
C PRO A 470 -34.67 3.77 8.42
N PRO A 471 -34.75 2.45 8.63
CA PRO A 471 -33.98 1.68 9.60
C PRO A 471 -32.54 1.47 9.14
N PHE A 472 -31.59 1.58 10.08
CA PHE A 472 -30.15 1.50 9.79
C PHE A 472 -29.72 0.14 9.21
N VAL A 473 -30.45 -0.92 9.55
CA VAL A 473 -30.14 -2.30 9.14
C VAL A 473 -30.10 -2.47 7.62
N ASP A 474 -30.86 -1.67 6.86
CA ASP A 474 -30.92 -1.75 5.39
C ASP A 474 -29.73 -1.09 4.68
N MET A 475 -28.71 -0.63 5.43
CA MET A 475 -27.57 0.10 4.86
C MET A 475 -26.90 -0.65 3.70
N HIS A 476 -26.70 -1.97 3.82
CA HIS A 476 -26.05 -2.77 2.78
C HIS A 476 -27.01 -3.12 1.63
N ASN A 477 -28.31 -3.26 1.90
CA ASN A 477 -29.35 -3.42 0.87
C ASN A 477 -29.32 -2.21 -0.07
N ARG A 478 -29.31 -1.01 0.51
CA ARG A 478 -29.24 0.26 -0.25
C ARG A 478 -27.93 0.40 -1.02
N MET A 479 -26.80 0.01 -0.41
CA MET A 479 -25.51 0.07 -1.11
C MET A 479 -25.45 -0.96 -2.26
N LYS A 480 -26.03 -2.15 -2.11
CA LYS A 480 -26.16 -3.12 -3.21
C LYS A 480 -27.03 -2.58 -4.34
N GLU A 481 -28.17 -1.95 -4.03
CA GLU A 481 -28.99 -1.28 -5.05
C GLU A 481 -28.23 -0.16 -5.77
N ALA A 482 -27.41 0.61 -5.05
CA ALA A 482 -26.56 1.60 -5.68
C ALA A 482 -25.56 0.94 -6.66
N LEU A 483 -24.95 -0.19 -6.29
CA LEU A 483 -24.09 -0.94 -7.20
C LEU A 483 -24.83 -1.48 -8.43
N VAL A 484 -26.10 -1.88 -8.30
CA VAL A 484 -26.95 -2.26 -9.44
C VAL A 484 -27.19 -1.06 -10.35
N LEU A 485 -27.57 0.09 -9.79
CA LEU A 485 -27.80 1.32 -10.54
C LEU A 485 -26.54 1.84 -11.25
N LEU A 486 -25.36 1.56 -10.69
CA LEU A 486 -24.06 1.84 -11.28
C LEU A 486 -23.58 0.76 -12.27
N GLY A 487 -24.34 -0.33 -12.46
CA GLY A 487 -23.97 -1.44 -13.35
C GLY A 487 -22.78 -2.28 -12.86
N ARG A 488 -22.44 -2.22 -11.57
CA ARG A 488 -21.28 -2.91 -10.98
C ARG A 488 -21.60 -4.31 -10.49
N ILE A 489 -22.85 -4.57 -10.11
CA ILE A 489 -23.37 -5.91 -9.79
C ILE A 489 -24.72 -6.13 -10.50
N PRO A 490 -25.12 -7.38 -10.79
CA PRO A 490 -26.31 -7.64 -11.59
C PRO A 490 -27.63 -7.47 -10.81
N ALA A 491 -27.63 -7.75 -9.51
CA ALA A 491 -28.80 -7.68 -8.65
C ALA A 491 -28.43 -7.39 -7.19
N ALA A 492 -29.37 -6.83 -6.43
CA ALA A 492 -29.19 -6.46 -5.03
C ALA A 492 -29.85 -7.46 -4.08
N HIS A 493 -29.65 -8.76 -4.32
CA HIS A 493 -30.15 -9.80 -3.43
C HIS A 493 -29.48 -9.71 -2.06
N VAL A 494 -30.28 -9.88 -1.01
CA VAL A 494 -29.89 -9.90 0.41
C VAL A 494 -30.47 -11.14 1.07
N ARG A 495 -29.80 -11.67 2.09
CA ARG A 495 -30.26 -12.87 2.79
C ARG A 495 -31.24 -12.53 3.92
N PRO A 496 -32.32 -13.31 4.13
CA PRO A 496 -33.19 -13.15 5.28
C PRO A 496 -32.39 -13.13 6.61
N PRO A 497 -32.81 -12.34 7.61
CA PRO A 497 -34.10 -11.64 7.73
C PRO A 497 -34.18 -10.30 6.98
N LEU A 498 -33.15 -9.90 6.24
CA LEU A 498 -33.16 -8.69 5.43
C LEU A 498 -34.13 -8.84 4.27
N THR A 499 -34.72 -7.72 3.85
CA THR A 499 -35.68 -7.65 2.75
C THR A 499 -35.23 -6.68 1.67
N PRO A 500 -35.56 -6.92 0.39
CA PRO A 500 -35.29 -5.95 -0.66
C PRO A 500 -35.90 -4.58 -0.34
N VAL A 501 -35.21 -3.51 -0.74
CA VAL A 501 -35.74 -2.15 -0.57
C VAL A 501 -36.90 -1.87 -1.54
N GLY A 502 -37.80 -0.98 -1.15
CA GLY A 502 -38.95 -0.60 -1.97
C GLY A 502 -38.59 0.29 -3.17
N ALA A 503 -39.52 0.43 -4.11
CA ALA A 503 -39.33 1.27 -5.31
C ALA A 503 -39.04 2.75 -4.98
N ALA A 504 -39.71 3.30 -3.97
CA ALA A 504 -39.50 4.68 -3.53
C ALA A 504 -38.08 4.92 -2.99
N GLU A 505 -37.55 3.95 -2.25
CA GLU A 505 -36.20 3.99 -1.68
C GLU A 505 -35.13 3.81 -2.77
N ARG A 506 -35.35 2.89 -3.71
CA ARG A 506 -34.51 2.74 -4.90
C ARG A 506 -34.41 4.03 -5.72
N GLU A 507 -35.52 4.74 -5.88
CA GLU A 507 -35.55 6.02 -6.57
C GLU A 507 -34.86 7.14 -5.77
N ALA A 508 -34.93 7.11 -4.43
CA ALA A 508 -34.13 8.00 -3.58
C ALA A 508 -32.61 7.74 -3.72
N ILE A 509 -32.19 6.47 -3.78
CA ILE A 509 -30.79 6.07 -4.04
C ILE A 509 -30.33 6.61 -5.39
N ARG A 510 -31.16 6.46 -6.45
CA ARG A 510 -30.84 6.98 -7.78
C ARG A 510 -30.62 8.50 -7.77
N ARG A 511 -31.50 9.27 -7.12
CA ARG A 511 -31.31 10.72 -6.99
C ARG A 511 -30.04 11.07 -6.23
N ALA A 512 -29.72 10.36 -5.16
CA ALA A 512 -28.49 10.57 -4.41
C ALA A 512 -27.22 10.26 -5.24
N LEU A 513 -27.26 9.24 -6.10
CA LEU A 513 -26.17 8.93 -7.05
C LEU A 513 -25.97 10.04 -8.11
N VAL A 514 -27.06 10.68 -8.55
CA VAL A 514 -26.97 11.85 -9.45
C VAL A 514 -26.40 13.05 -8.71
N ALA A 515 -26.92 13.34 -7.51
CA ALA A 515 -26.45 14.46 -6.69
C ALA A 515 -24.96 14.33 -6.27
N SER A 516 -24.46 13.11 -6.08
CA SER A 516 -23.04 12.85 -5.82
C SER A 516 -22.16 12.92 -7.06
N GLY A 517 -22.76 13.04 -8.25
CA GLY A 517 -22.06 13.08 -9.54
C GLY A 517 -21.52 11.71 -9.99
N LEU A 518 -21.98 10.60 -9.40
CA LEU A 518 -21.60 9.25 -9.82
C LEU A 518 -22.41 8.76 -11.03
N VAL A 519 -23.58 9.34 -11.26
CA VAL A 519 -24.46 9.04 -12.41
C VAL A 519 -24.85 10.35 -13.08
N ALA A 520 -24.82 10.39 -14.40
CA ALA A 520 -25.32 11.54 -15.16
C ALA A 520 -26.85 11.66 -15.01
N GLU A 521 -27.35 12.89 -14.95
CA GLU A 521 -28.79 13.15 -14.98
C GLU A 521 -29.35 12.69 -16.34
N ARG A 522 -30.28 11.72 -16.33
CA ARG A 522 -30.97 11.31 -17.56
C ARG A 522 -31.89 12.47 -17.96
N ARG A 523 -31.58 13.12 -19.08
CA ARG A 523 -32.45 14.09 -19.75
C ARG A 523 -33.72 13.45 -20.26
#